data_AF-A0AA97D685-F1
#
_entry.id   AF-A0AA97D685-F1
#
_cell.length_a   1.000
_cell.length_b   1.000
_cell.length_c   1.000
_cell.angle_alpha   90.00
_cell.angle_beta   90.00
_cell.angle_gamma   90.00
#
_symmetry.space_group_name_H-M   'P 1'
#
loop_
_entity.id
_entity.type
_entity.pdbx_description
1 polymer ?
#
loop_
_entity_poly.entity_id
_entity_poly.type
_entity_poly.pdbx_seq_one_letter_code
_entity_poly.pdbx_strand_id
1 'polypeptide(L)'
;MTISLEKLVLANMFVFMALAFLFVVLFTRISIKYINKQMLNDSVTPPLWDKGIGASAPFYAMAIFFKRSRLPTPIFDGRLIAKYARSVDKVLAFLHLFTMIGFTISVFTAMYLDRF
;
A
#
# COMPACT_ATOMS: atom_id res chain seq x y z
N MET A 1 -34.57 6.40 -12.73
CA MET A 1 -34.09 5.84 -11.45
C MET A 1 -32.88 6.65 -11.01
N THR A 2 -33.06 7.59 -10.08
CA THR A 2 -31.95 8.39 -9.52
C THR A 2 -31.29 7.59 -8.42
N ILE A 3 -29.97 7.39 -8.52
CA ILE A 3 -29.18 6.75 -7.45
C ILE A 3 -29.03 7.79 -6.32
N SER A 4 -29.38 7.44 -5.08
CA SER A 4 -29.15 8.34 -3.94
C SER A 4 -27.65 8.48 -3.66
N LEU A 5 -27.25 9.66 -3.18
CA LEU A 5 -25.85 9.96 -2.88
C LEU A 5 -25.24 8.93 -1.92
N GLU A 6 -25.98 8.51 -0.89
CA GLU A 6 -25.56 7.46 0.06
C GLU A 6 -25.23 6.14 -0.64
N LYS A 7 -26.11 5.68 -1.56
CA LYS A 7 -25.88 4.44 -2.32
C LYS A 7 -24.64 4.55 -3.19
N LEU A 8 -24.39 5.73 -3.77
CA LEU A 8 -23.18 5.98 -4.56
C LEU A 8 -21.92 5.95 -3.69
N VAL A 9 -21.95 6.54 -2.49
CA VAL A 9 -20.80 6.54 -1.57
C VAL A 9 -20.52 5.13 -1.05
N LEU A 10 -21.55 4.38 -0.66
CA LEU A 10 -21.41 2.98 -0.25
C LEU A 10 -20.85 2.11 -1.38
N ALA A 11 -21.35 2.26 -2.60
CA ALA A 11 -20.82 1.53 -3.76
C ALA A 11 -19.33 1.85 -4.00
N ASN A 12 -18.94 3.13 -3.94
CA ASN A 12 -17.54 3.54 -4.06
C ASN A 12 -16.67 2.94 -2.94
N MET A 13 -17.16 2.93 -1.70
CA MET A 13 -16.45 2.31 -0.58
C MET A 13 -16.16 0.83 -0.86
N PHE A 14 -17.14 0.05 -1.32
CA PHE A 14 -16.94 -1.36 -1.65
C PHE A 14 -15.99 -1.56 -2.84
N VAL A 15 -16.06 -0.71 -3.86
CA VAL A 15 -15.13 -0.75 -5.01
C VAL A 15 -13.70 -0.49 -4.54
N PHE A 16 -13.46 0.58 -3.77
CA PHE A 16 -12.13 0.88 -3.26
C PHE A 16 -11.64 -0.17 -2.26
N MET A 17 -12.51 -0.77 -1.46
CA MET A 17 -12.16 -1.88 -0.57
C MET A 17 -11.64 -3.09 -1.37
N ALA A 18 -12.38 -3.50 -2.41
CA ALA A 18 -11.99 -4.62 -3.26
C ALA A 18 -10.66 -4.33 -3.99
N LEU A 19 -10.49 -3.12 -4.52
CA LEU A 19 -9.25 -2.70 -5.18
C LEU A 19 -8.08 -2.61 -4.20
N ALA A 20 -8.28 -2.07 -3.00
CA ALA A 20 -7.25 -1.99 -1.97
C ALA A 20 -6.76 -3.39 -1.58
N PHE A 21 -7.68 -4.35 -1.40
CA PHE A 21 -7.34 -5.75 -1.14
C PHE A 21 -6.57 -6.38 -2.31
N LEU A 22 -7.02 -6.17 -3.54
CA LEU A 22 -6.33 -6.67 -4.73
C LEU A 22 -4.89 -6.12 -4.82
N PHE A 23 -4.72 -4.81 -4.69
CA PHE A 23 -3.42 -4.17 -4.89
C PHE A 23 -2.46 -4.37 -3.71
N VAL A 24 -2.94 -4.52 -2.47
CA VAL A 24 -2.03 -4.92 -1.36
C VAL A 24 -1.48 -6.33 -1.58
N VAL A 25 -2.31 -7.26 -2.06
CA VAL A 25 -1.87 -8.63 -2.38
C VAL A 25 -0.88 -8.62 -3.55
N LEU A 26 -1.21 -7.94 -4.65
CA LEU A 26 -0.31 -7.84 -5.81
C LEU A 26 1.02 -7.17 -5.45
N PHE A 27 0.98 -6.05 -4.73
CA PHE A 27 2.18 -5.32 -4.33
C PHE A 27 3.06 -6.17 -3.40
N THR A 28 2.46 -6.88 -2.44
CA THR A 28 3.20 -7.76 -1.53
C THR A 28 3.84 -8.94 -2.28
N ARG A 29 3.07 -9.62 -3.14
CA ARG A 29 3.51 -10.85 -3.82
C ARG A 29 4.50 -10.60 -4.95
N ILE A 30 4.38 -9.47 -5.65
CA ILE A 30 5.21 -9.14 -6.81
C ILE A 30 6.38 -8.24 -6.40
N SER A 31 6.09 -7.10 -5.77
CA SER A 31 7.09 -6.07 -5.51
C SER A 31 7.86 -6.30 -4.22
N ILE A 32 7.18 -6.46 -3.08
CA ILE A 32 7.86 -6.66 -1.79
C ILE A 32 8.68 -7.96 -1.83
N LYS A 33 8.12 -9.05 -2.36
CA LYS A 33 8.86 -10.30 -2.56
C LYS A 33 10.12 -10.13 -3.41
N TYR A 34 10.03 -9.37 -4.51
CA TYR A 34 11.20 -9.09 -5.36
C TYR A 34 12.25 -8.25 -4.63
N ILE A 35 11.85 -7.16 -3.98
CA ILE A 35 12.74 -6.26 -3.24
C ILE A 35 13.45 -7.02 -2.12
N ASN A 36 12.72 -7.85 -1.36
CA ASN A 36 13.28 -8.68 -0.30
C ASN A 36 14.29 -9.69 -0.85
N LYS A 37 14.02 -10.29 -2.00
CA LYS A 37 14.98 -11.19 -2.66
C LYS A 37 16.27 -10.44 -3.02
N GLN A 38 16.17 -9.20 -3.51
CA GLN A 38 17.36 -8.41 -3.83
C GLN A 38 18.14 -7.95 -2.59
N MET A 39 17.45 -7.64 -1.48
CA MET A 39 18.10 -7.39 -0.19
C MET A 39 18.91 -8.62 0.25
N LEU A 40 18.32 -9.82 0.18
CA LEU A 40 19.00 -11.05 0.56
C LEU A 40 20.21 -11.36 -0.33
N ASN A 41 20.14 -11.08 -1.64
CA ASN A 41 21.29 -11.23 -2.55
C ASN A 41 22.47 -10.34 -2.13
N ASP A 42 22.19 -9.15 -1.59
CA ASP A 42 23.19 -8.22 -1.07
C ASP A 42 23.53 -8.50 0.42
N SER A 43 23.15 -9.67 0.97
CA SER A 43 23.34 -10.05 2.37
C SER A 43 22.70 -9.10 3.40
N VAL A 44 21.62 -8.42 2.99
CA VAL A 44 20.83 -7.52 3.82
C VAL A 44 19.54 -8.22 4.25
N THR A 45 19.23 -8.17 5.55
CA THR A 45 18.03 -8.78 6.09
C THR A 45 16.80 -7.88 5.83
N PRO A 46 15.75 -8.37 5.15
CA PRO A 46 14.49 -7.65 5.03
C PRO A 46 13.75 -7.56 6.38
N PRO A 47 12.70 -6.71 6.51
CA PRO A 47 11.94 -6.57 7.74
C PRO A 47 11.35 -7.90 8.25
N LEU A 48 11.95 -8.45 9.32
CA LEU A 48 11.61 -9.78 9.85
C LEU A 48 10.23 -9.85 10.51
N TRP A 49 9.73 -8.73 11.02
CA TRP A 49 8.45 -8.66 11.74
C TRP A 49 7.24 -8.86 10.82
N ASP A 50 7.38 -8.57 9.52
CA ASP A 50 6.29 -8.70 8.56
C ASP A 50 6.04 -10.16 8.17
N LYS A 51 7.07 -11.02 8.20
CA LYS A 51 7.01 -12.45 7.83
C LYS A 51 6.27 -12.74 6.51
N GLY A 52 6.20 -11.76 5.59
CA GLY A 52 5.48 -11.87 4.32
C GLY A 52 3.95 -11.79 4.42
N ILE A 53 3.41 -11.32 5.56
CA ILE A 53 1.97 -11.09 5.77
C ILE A 53 1.50 -9.84 4.98
N GLY A 54 2.40 -8.89 4.71
CA GLY A 54 2.12 -7.68 3.94
C GLY A 54 1.73 -6.47 4.79
N ALA A 55 1.84 -6.57 6.12
CA ALA A 55 1.70 -5.44 7.03
C ALA A 55 2.78 -4.36 6.80
N SER A 56 3.92 -4.74 6.21
CA SER A 56 4.97 -3.80 5.79
C SER A 56 4.63 -3.00 4.53
N ALA A 57 3.58 -3.34 3.78
CA ALA A 57 3.29 -2.77 2.47
C ALA A 57 3.20 -1.23 2.43
N PRO A 58 2.54 -0.54 3.40
CA PRO A 58 2.52 0.91 3.42
C PRO A 58 3.93 1.51 3.53
N PHE A 59 4.80 0.91 4.35
CA PHE A 59 6.18 1.39 4.53
C PHE A 59 7.00 1.25 3.23
N TYR A 60 6.86 0.11 2.53
CA TYR A 60 7.51 -0.10 1.24
C TYR A 60 7.04 0.92 0.19
N ALA A 61 5.73 1.10 0.06
CA ALA A 61 5.17 2.04 -0.90
C ALA A 61 5.61 3.48 -0.61
N MET A 62 5.62 3.87 0.67
CA MET A 62 6.08 5.19 1.07
C MET A 62 7.59 5.39 0.83
N ALA A 63 8.43 4.40 1.14
CA ALA A 63 9.87 4.48 0.93
C ALA A 63 10.26 4.61 -0.56
N ILE A 64 9.46 4.02 -1.46
CA ILE A 64 9.64 4.16 -2.91
C ILE A 64 9.53 5.63 -3.33
N PHE A 65 8.49 6.35 -2.89
CA PHE A 65 8.21 7.72 -3.35
C PHE A 65 8.83 8.82 -2.49
N PHE A 66 8.83 8.66 -1.17
CA PHE A 66 9.14 9.75 -0.25
C PHE A 66 10.51 9.57 0.40
N LYS A 67 11.41 10.54 0.19
CA LYS A 67 12.75 10.56 0.83
C LYS A 67 12.66 10.46 2.36
N ARG A 68 11.65 11.10 2.98
CA ARG A 68 11.42 11.06 4.43
C ARG A 68 11.15 9.64 4.94
N SER A 69 10.47 8.82 4.16
CA SER A 69 10.15 7.42 4.49
C SER A 69 11.33 6.47 4.27
N ARG A 70 12.50 6.99 3.85
CA ARG A 70 13.75 6.24 3.70
C ARG A 70 14.67 6.40 4.90
N LEU A 71 14.24 7.07 5.96
CA LEU A 71 15.05 7.16 7.18
C LEU A 71 15.16 5.75 7.80
N PRO A 72 16.38 5.29 8.13
CA PRO A 72 16.56 3.99 8.75
C PRO A 72 15.97 3.99 10.16
N THR A 73 15.32 2.89 10.51
CA THR A 73 14.76 2.62 11.84
C THR A 73 15.22 1.23 12.28
N PRO A 74 15.13 0.88 13.59
CA PRO A 74 15.55 -0.44 14.08
C PRO A 74 14.86 -1.63 13.41
N ILE A 75 13.68 -1.43 12.81
CA ILE A 75 12.84 -2.49 12.24
C ILE A 75 12.66 -2.39 10.72
N PHE A 76 13.19 -1.33 10.09
CA PHE A 76 12.92 -1.00 8.69
C PHE A 76 13.92 0.04 8.17
N ASP A 77 14.62 -0.27 7.09
CA ASP A 77 15.47 0.69 6.37
C ASP A 77 14.93 0.93 4.95
N GLY A 78 14.25 2.07 4.78
CA GLY A 78 13.65 2.43 3.50
C GLY A 78 14.64 2.87 2.42
N ARG A 79 15.93 3.11 2.73
CA ARG A 79 16.95 3.42 1.70
C ARG A 79 17.14 2.22 0.77
N LEU A 80 17.15 1.03 1.35
CA LEU A 80 17.33 -0.23 0.64
C LEU A 80 16.14 -0.51 -0.28
N ILE A 81 14.93 -0.20 0.15
CA ILE A 81 13.72 -0.36 -0.68
C ILE A 81 13.79 0.51 -1.93
N ALA A 82 14.14 1.79 -1.76
CA ALA A 82 14.29 2.70 -2.89
C ALA A 82 15.45 2.28 -3.83
N LYS A 83 16.52 1.69 -3.30
CA LYS A 83 17.64 1.14 -4.07
C LYS A 83 17.22 -0.03 -4.96
N TYR A 84 16.41 -0.97 -4.45
CA TYR A 84 16.06 -2.20 -5.18
C TYR A 84 14.75 -2.12 -5.97
N ALA A 85 13.93 -1.08 -5.80
CA ALA A 85 12.65 -0.94 -6.48
C ALA A 85 12.81 -0.70 -8.00
N ARG A 86 12.12 -1.51 -8.80
CA ARG A 86 12.02 -1.36 -10.27
C ARG A 86 10.90 -0.40 -10.65
N SER A 87 10.81 -0.06 -11.94
CA SER A 87 9.71 0.75 -12.48
C SER A 87 8.33 0.13 -12.25
N VAL A 88 8.19 -1.20 -12.39
CA VAL A 88 6.92 -1.91 -12.11
C VAL A 88 6.52 -1.78 -10.64
N ASP A 89 7.50 -1.81 -9.74
CA ASP A 89 7.25 -1.71 -8.30
C ASP A 89 6.74 -0.31 -7.92
N LYS A 90 7.16 0.73 -8.65
CA LYS A 90 6.59 2.08 -8.51
C LYS A 90 5.12 2.11 -8.91
N VAL A 91 4.74 1.48 -10.02
CA VAL A 91 3.34 1.43 -10.47
C VAL A 91 2.47 0.69 -9.45
N LEU A 92 2.89 -0.48 -8.99
CA LEU A 92 2.13 -1.24 -7.99
C LEU A 92 2.06 -0.51 -6.64
N ALA A 93 3.14 0.15 -6.22
CA ALA A 93 3.13 0.99 -5.02
C ALA A 93 2.14 2.16 -5.13
N PHE A 94 2.11 2.82 -6.30
CA PHE A 94 1.17 3.91 -6.56
C PHE A 94 -0.29 3.42 -6.50
N LEU A 95 -0.60 2.30 -7.18
CA LEU A 95 -1.95 1.73 -7.17
C LEU A 95 -2.37 1.29 -5.77
N HIS A 96 -1.45 0.71 -4.99
CA HIS A 96 -1.70 0.40 -3.59
C HIS A 96 -2.02 1.66 -2.77
N LEU A 97 -1.19 2.72 -2.84
CA LEU A 97 -1.46 3.96 -2.10
C LEU A 97 -2.75 4.65 -2.56
N PHE A 98 -2.99 4.73 -3.87
CA PHE A 98 -4.18 5.34 -4.44
C PHE A 98 -5.45 4.66 -3.94
N THR A 99 -5.48 3.32 -3.96
CA THR A 99 -6.65 2.57 -3.52
C THR A 99 -6.85 2.60 -2.01
N MET A 100 -5.77 2.58 -1.22
CA MET A 100 -5.85 2.75 0.23
C MET A 100 -6.36 4.14 0.63
N ILE A 101 -5.91 5.21 -0.05
CA ILE A 101 -6.39 6.58 0.17
C ILE A 101 -7.86 6.68 -0.23
N GLY A 102 -8.23 6.19 -1.42
CA GLY A 102 -9.61 6.19 -1.90
C GLY A 102 -10.56 5.43 -0.96
N PHE A 103 -10.12 4.28 -0.44
CA PHE A 103 -10.88 3.52 0.55
C PHE A 103 -11.06 4.31 1.85
N THR A 104 -9.97 4.89 2.37
CA THR A 104 -10.00 5.70 3.59
C THR A 104 -10.96 6.87 3.47
N ILE A 105 -10.89 7.64 2.38
CA ILE A 105 -11.80 8.76 2.11
C ILE A 105 -13.25 8.26 2.04
N SER A 106 -13.50 7.16 1.30
CA SER A 106 -14.85 6.61 1.15
C SER A 106 -15.46 6.18 2.48
N VAL A 107 -14.67 5.56 3.37
CA VAL A 107 -15.11 5.20 4.73
C VAL A 107 -15.48 6.44 5.53
N PHE A 108 -14.62 7.47 5.56
CA PHE A 108 -14.91 8.69 6.29
C PHE A 108 -16.13 9.44 5.74
N THR A 109 -16.32 9.46 4.41
CA THR A 109 -17.52 10.04 3.80
C THR A 109 -18.77 9.25 4.15
N ALA A 110 -18.73 7.91 4.12
CA ALA A 110 -19.85 7.07 4.52
C ALA A 110 -20.23 7.31 5.99
N MET A 111 -19.25 7.34 6.89
CA MET A 111 -19.47 7.64 8.32
C MET A 111 -20.05 9.04 8.55
N TYR A 112 -19.61 10.03 7.76
CA TYR A 112 -20.13 11.40 7.86
C TYR A 112 -21.59 11.47 7.44
N LEU A 113 -21.96 10.77 6.35
CA LEU A 113 -23.35 10.76 5.84
C LEU A 113 -24.30 9.95 6.73
N ASP A 114 -23.84 8.86 7.34
CA ASP A 114 -24.67 8.03 8.25
C ASP A 114 -25.10 8.78 9.53
N ARG A 115 -24.47 9.93 9.82
CA ARG A 115 -24.78 10.76 11.00
C ARG A 115 -25.98 11.69 10.80
N PHE A 116 -26.45 11.90 9.57
CA PHE A 116 -27.54 12.82 9.22
C PHE A 116 -28.73 12.08 8.61
#